data_AF-A0A0M0TCE2-F1
#
_entry.id   AF-A0A0M0TCE2-F1
#
_cell.length_a   1.000
_cell.length_b   1.000
_cell.length_c   1.000
_cell.angle_alpha   90.00
_cell.angle_beta   90.00
_cell.angle_gamma   90.00
#
_symmetry.space_group_name_H-M   'P 1'
#
loop_
_entity.id
_entity.type
_entity.pdbx_description
1 polymer ?
#
loop_
_entity_poly.entity_id
_entity_poly.type
_entity_poly.pdbx_seq_one_letter_code
_entity_poly.pdbx_strand_id
1 'polypeptide(L)' 'MKTKNNWARLENNIVIELTDIDPAGRFHPLLIWVECPAGIPSGYVYKNGKFIQPENTKSE' A
#
# COMPACT_ATOMS: atom_id res chain seq x y z
N MET A 1 -2.29 0.40 -22.47
CA MET A 1 -1.53 -0.44 -21.51
C MET A 1 -2.39 -0.59 -20.28
N LYS A 2 -2.78 -1.82 -19.88
CA LYS A 2 -3.48 -2.02 -18.61
C LYS A 2 -2.45 -1.83 -17.50
N THR A 3 -2.57 -0.78 -16.70
CA THR A 3 -1.79 -0.63 -15.47
C THR A 3 -2.08 -1.86 -14.63
N LYS A 4 -1.06 -2.63 -14.27
CA LYS A 4 -1.23 -3.76 -13.34
C LYS A 4 -1.50 -3.14 -11.98
N ASN A 5 -2.70 -3.37 -11.44
CA ASN A 5 -3.05 -2.91 -10.11
C ASN A 5 -2.46 -3.89 -9.10
N ASN A 6 -1.79 -3.36 -8.08
CA ASN A 6 -1.26 -4.10 -6.95
C ASN A 6 -2.16 -3.85 -5.73
N TRP A 7 -1.93 -4.60 -4.67
CA TRP A 7 -2.58 -4.41 -3.38
C TRP A 7 -1.54 -4.03 -2.36
N ALA A 8 -1.84 -2.99 -1.57
CA ALA A 8 -1.01 -2.54 -0.46
C ALA A 8 -1.67 -2.96 0.86
N ARG A 9 -0.93 -3.71 1.69
CA ARG A 9 -1.33 -3.97 3.07
C ARG A 9 -0.97 -2.77 3.92
N LEU A 10 -1.93 -2.30 4.70
CA LEU A 10 -1.78 -1.15 5.56
C LEU A 10 -1.71 -1.58 7.03
N GLU A 11 -0.79 -0.98 7.77
CA GLU A 11 -0.82 -0.92 9.24
C GLU A 11 -0.67 0.54 9.65
N ASN A 12 -1.58 1.05 10.49
CA ASN A 12 -1.61 2.48 10.88
C ASN A 12 -1.52 3.45 9.68
N ASN A 13 -2.22 3.12 8.58
CA ASN A 13 -2.20 3.85 7.32
C ASN A 13 -0.84 3.87 6.59
N ILE A 14 0.11 3.02 6.96
CA ILE A 14 1.41 2.89 6.32
C ILE A 14 1.42 1.61 5.49
N VAL A 15 1.90 1.69 4.24
CA VAL A 15 2.14 0.53 3.39
C VAL A 15 3.28 -0.29 3.98
N ILE A 16 2.98 -1.51 4.39
CA ILE A 16 3.97 -2.41 5.01
C ILE A 16 4.23 -3.65 4.18
N GLU A 17 3.35 -3.96 3.21
CA GLU A 17 3.47 -5.09 2.31
C GLU A 17 2.74 -4.81 0.99
N LEU A 18 3.20 -5.45 -0.09
CA LEU A 18 2.62 -5.34 -1.42
C LEU A 18 2.42 -6.72 -2.00
N THR A 19 1.33 -6.90 -2.75
CA THR A 19 1.10 -8.13 -3.50
C THR A 19 0.41 -7.83 -4.83
N ASP A 20 0.59 -8.70 -5.82
CA ASP A 20 -0.04 -8.59 -7.15
C ASP A 20 -1.19 -9.59 -7.34
N ILE A 21 -1.58 -10.30 -6.28
CA ILE A 21 -2.76 -11.17 -6.24
C ILE A 21 -3.89 -10.52 -5.42
N ASP A 22 -5.14 -10.84 -5.77
CA ASP A 22 -6.30 -10.41 -4.98
C ASP A 22 -6.23 -11.01 -3.55
N PRO A 23 -6.17 -10.18 -2.49
CA PRO A 23 -6.04 -10.65 -1.11
C PRO A 23 -7.34 -11.23 -0.54
N ALA A 24 -8.50 -11.02 -1.18
CA ALA A 24 -9.80 -11.48 -0.69
C ALA A 24 -9.82 -13.01 -0.52
N GLY A 25 -10.19 -13.46 0.68
CA GLY A 25 -10.28 -14.90 1.02
C GLY A 25 -8.92 -15.63 1.07
N ARG A 26 -7.79 -14.93 0.94
CA ARG A 26 -6.44 -15.52 0.99
C ARG A 26 -5.68 -15.19 2.26
N PHE A 27 -5.84 -13.96 2.74
CA PHE A 27 -5.16 -13.48 3.93
C PHE A 27 -6.13 -13.33 5.10
N HIS A 28 -5.59 -13.14 6.30
CA HIS A 28 -6.40 -12.95 7.50
C HIS A 28 -7.34 -11.74 7.33
N PRO A 29 -8.65 -11.86 7.65
CA PRO A 29 -9.66 -10.84 7.33
C PRO A 29 -9.48 -9.51 8.08
N LEU A 30 -8.65 -9.48 9.13
CA LEU A 30 -8.31 -8.25 9.85
C LEU A 30 -7.21 -7.43 9.16
N LEU A 31 -6.55 -7.98 8.14
CA LEU A 31 -5.55 -7.24 7.38
C LEU A 31 -6.24 -6.28 6.43
N ILE A 32 -5.83 -5.01 6.48
CA ILE A 32 -6.36 -3.97 5.62
C ILE A 32 -5.58 -3.98 4.32
N TRP A 33 -6.26 -4.27 3.22
CA TRP A 33 -5.69 -4.21 1.87
C TRP A 33 -6.41 -3.16 1.05
N VAL A 34 -5.64 -2.38 0.30
CA VAL A 34 -6.18 -1.36 -0.61
C VAL A 34 -5.52 -1.50 -1.96
N GLU A 35 -6.31 -1.40 -3.02
CA GLU A 35 -5.81 -1.38 -4.39
C GLU A 35 -4.90 -0.16 -4.61
N CYS A 36 -3.76 -0.38 -5.26
CA CYS A 36 -2.76 0.63 -5.52
C CYS A 36 -2.19 0.49 -6.94
N PRO A 37 -1.64 1.57 -7.52
CA PRO A 37 -0.87 1.47 -8.75
C PRO A 37 0.37 0.59 -8.55
N ALA A 38 0.88 0.01 -9.64
CA ALA A 38 2.22 -0.54 -9.65
C ALA A 38 3.25 0.54 -9.28
N GLY A 39 4.27 0.17 -8.49
CA GLY A 39 5.39 1.06 -8.14
C GLY A 39 5.22 1.89 -6.87
N ILE A 40 4.12 1.73 -6.12
CA ILE A 40 4.07 2.20 -4.72
C ILE A 40 5.03 1.33 -3.89
N PRO A 41 6.02 1.90 -3.18
CA PRO A 41 6.87 1.13 -2.27
C PRO A 41 6.27 1.07 -0.86
N SER A 42 6.79 0.15 -0.04
CA SER A 42 6.53 0.17 1.40
C SER A 42 7.03 1.47 2.05
N GLY A 43 6.45 1.82 3.19
CA GLY A 43 6.68 3.07 3.91
C GLY A 43 5.82 4.24 3.45
N TYR A 44 5.13 4.15 2.30
CA TYR A 44 4.18 5.18 1.87
C TYR A 44 2.99 5.27 2.81
N VAL A 45 2.46 6.48 3.00
CA VAL A 45 1.29 6.75 3.84
C VAL A 45 0.04 6.80 2.95
N TYR A 46 -0.97 6.02 3.28
CA TYR A 46 -2.29 6.06 2.64
C TYR A 46 -3.18 7.07 3.35
N LYS A 47 -3.50 8.19 2.69
CA LYS A 47 -4.32 9.26 3.24
C LYS A 47 -5.24 9.83 2.16
N ASN A 48 -6.53 9.94 2.48
CA ASN A 48 -7.56 10.50 1.59
C ASN A 48 -7.56 9.86 0.19
N GLY A 49 -7.43 8.53 0.12
CA GLY A 49 -7.43 7.80 -1.16
C GLY A 49 -6.12 7.85 -1.93
N LYS A 50 -5.05 8.44 -1.38
CA LYS A 50 -3.76 8.64 -2.05
C LYS A 50 -2.61 8.04 -1.27
N PHE A 51 -1.63 7.51 -1.98
CA PHE A 51 -0.35 7.09 -1.44
C PHE A 51 0.61 8.27 -1.49
N ILE A 52 1.09 8.69 -0.32
CA ILE A 52 1.95 9.85 -0.13
C ILE A 52 3.30 9.35 0.34
N GLN A 53 4.38 9.79 -0.29
CA GLN A 53 5.72 9.53 0.21
C GLN A 53 5.83 10.18 1.59
N PRO A 54 6.24 9.45 2.64
CA PRO A 54 6.50 10.09 3.92
C PRO A 54 7.53 11.19 3.70
N GLU A 55 7.27 12.36 4.25
CA GLU A 55 8.25 13.43 4.25
C GLU A 55 9.56 12.88 4.78
N ASN A 56 10.57 12.89 3.92
CA ASN A 56 11.88 12.35 4.22
C ASN A 56 12.50 13.31 5.23
N THR A 57 12.13 13.20 6.51
CA THR A 57 12.84 13.85 7.61
C THR A 57 14.20 13.16 7.69
N LYS A 58 15.08 13.49 6.75
CA LYS A 58 16.51 13.47 7.01
C LYS A 58 16.70 14.50 8.12
N SER A 59 16.77 14.04 9.36
CA SER A 59 17.56 14.76 10.35
C SER A 59 18.96 14.91 9.77
N GLU A 60 19.34 16.18 9.58
CA GLU A 60 20.64 16.67 9.10
C GLU A 60 21.82 16.10 9.89
#